data_AF-A0AA37WQU1-F1
#
_entry.id   AF-A0AA37WQU1-F1
#
_cell.length_a   1.000
_cell.length_b   1.000
_cell.length_c   1.000
_cell.angle_alpha   90.00
_cell.angle_beta   90.00
_cell.angle_gamma   90.00
#
_symmetry.space_group_name_H-M   'P 1'
#
loop_
_entity.id
_entity.type
_entity.pdbx_description
1 polymer ?
#
loop_
_entity_poly.entity_id
_entity_poly.type
_entity_poly.pdbx_seq_one_letter_code
_entity_poly.pdbx_strand_id
1 'polypeptide(L)'
;MPLFFFHLRTPRGLERDAFGLDRPSVEAAYLEACRTIPDLCVDLLNEGTAPLACAFLICGADGTELIEVPFNEQLHDGRRPGRPDPVPEQLACLAEVRKGRRLVAEMRAQIAEMRASAAEMRAAARRVCPSIEAAGPAEV
;
A
#
# COMPACT_ATOMS: atom_id res chain seq x y z
N MET A 1 -22.56 2.19 -8.32
CA MET A 1 -22.32 3.20 -7.26
C MET A 1 -20.96 3.82 -7.52
N PRO A 2 -20.60 4.98 -6.95
CA PRO A 2 -19.25 5.52 -7.11
C PRO A 2 -18.20 4.61 -6.46
N LEU A 3 -17.06 4.47 -7.13
CA LEU A 3 -15.92 3.68 -6.69
C LEU A 3 -14.94 4.58 -5.93
N PHE A 4 -14.53 4.14 -4.74
CA PHE A 4 -13.54 4.84 -3.90
C PHE A 4 -12.36 3.94 -3.59
N PHE A 5 -11.16 4.52 -3.55
CA PHE A 5 -9.93 3.79 -3.22
C PHE A 5 -9.41 4.18 -1.84
N PHE A 6 -8.92 3.20 -1.07
CA PHE A 6 -8.46 3.41 0.30
C PHE A 6 -6.96 3.15 0.40
N HIS A 7 -6.15 4.15 0.04
CA HIS A 7 -4.69 4.01 0.09
C HIS A 7 -4.19 4.13 1.53
N LEU A 8 -3.32 3.22 1.96
CA LEU A 8 -2.75 3.28 3.30
C LEU A 8 -1.44 4.07 3.29
N ARG A 9 -1.43 5.22 3.95
CA ARG A 9 -0.22 5.98 4.23
C ARG A 9 0.42 5.45 5.51
N THR A 10 1.65 4.94 5.39
CA THR A 10 2.47 4.47 6.51
C THR A 10 3.73 5.33 6.61
N PRO A 11 4.49 5.25 7.72
CA PRO A 11 5.81 5.89 7.82
C PRO A 11 6.81 5.41 6.76
N ARG A 12 6.59 4.24 6.17
CA ARG A 12 7.45 3.65 5.13
C ARG A 12 7.06 4.07 3.72
N GLY A 13 5.90 4.71 3.54
CA GLY A 13 5.40 5.18 2.26
C GLY A 13 3.91 4.94 2.06
N LEU A 14 3.45 5.18 0.83
CA LEU A 14 2.05 5.03 0.44
C LEU A 14 1.79 3.66 -0.21
N GLU A 15 0.88 2.90 0.37
CA GLU A 15 0.39 1.65 -0.17
C GLU A 15 -0.94 1.88 -0.90
N ARG A 16 -0.91 1.73 -2.23
CA ARG A 16 -2.09 1.90 -3.06
C ARG A 16 -2.99 0.66 -3.00
N ASP A 17 -4.26 0.92 -2.72
CA ASP A 17 -5.36 0.00 -2.97
C ASP A 17 -5.65 -0.06 -4.48
N ALA A 18 -5.69 -1.28 -5.02
CA ALA A 18 -5.90 -1.55 -6.43
C ALA A 18 -7.35 -1.94 -6.76
N PHE A 19 -8.15 -2.30 -5.75
CA PHE A 19 -9.49 -2.84 -5.96
C PHE A 19 -10.55 -1.77 -5.75
N GLY A 20 -10.37 -0.90 -4.76
CA GLY A 20 -11.38 0.07 -4.38
C GLY A 20 -12.64 -0.60 -3.85
N LEU A 21 -13.62 0.23 -3.48
CA LEU A 21 -14.88 -0.23 -2.93
C LEU A 21 -16.02 0.67 -3.41
N ASP A 22 -17.10 0.04 -3.84
CA ASP A 22 -18.34 0.73 -4.18
C ASP A 22 -19.01 1.27 -2.92
N ARG A 23 -19.22 2.58 -2.87
CA ARG A 23 -19.97 3.24 -1.80
C ARG A 23 -20.90 4.30 -2.37
N PRO A 24 -22.06 4.57 -1.72
CA PRO A 24 -23.03 5.53 -2.25
C PRO A 24 -22.55 6.98 -2.16
N SER A 25 -21.61 7.30 -1.27
CA SER A 25 -21.05 8.64 -1.09
C SER A 25 -19.66 8.60 -0.43
N VAL A 26 -18.99 9.76 -0.40
CA VAL A 26 -17.69 9.91 0.27
C VAL A 26 -17.81 9.75 1.79
N GLU A 27 -18.92 10.16 2.40
CA GLU A 27 -19.20 9.96 3.82
C GLU A 27 -19.38 8.48 4.14
N ALA A 28 -20.04 7.73 3.25
CA ALA A 28 -20.16 6.28 3.41
C ALA A 28 -18.80 5.56 3.25
N ALA A 29 -17.92 6.07 2.40
CA ALA A 29 -16.53 5.61 2.31
C ALA A 29 -15.74 5.94 3.59
N TYR A 30 -15.87 7.15 4.12
CA TYR A 30 -15.26 7.57 5.38
C TYR A 30 -15.68 6.67 6.56
N LEU A 31 -16.98 6.41 6.72
CA LEU A 31 -17.48 5.53 7.78
C LEU A 31 -16.96 4.10 7.64
N GLU A 32 -16.78 3.62 6.42
CA GLU A 32 -16.15 2.32 6.18
C GLU A 32 -14.68 2.32 6.64
N ALA A 33 -13.90 3.35 6.27
CA ALA A 33 -12.52 3.49 6.73
C ALA A 33 -12.43 3.46 8.26
N CYS A 34 -13.27 4.24 8.96
CA CYS A 34 -13.35 4.24 10.42
C CYS A 34 -13.64 2.85 11.00
N ARG A 35 -14.49 2.04 10.35
CA ARG A 35 -14.82 0.68 10.81
C ARG A 35 -13.67 -0.29 10.62
N THR A 36 -12.89 -0.12 9.56
CA THR A 36 -11.75 -0.98 9.20
C THR A 36 -10.49 -0.67 10.01
N ILE A 37 -10.29 0.58 10.44
CA ILE A 37 -9.07 1.02 11.14
C ILE A 37 -8.69 0.13 12.34
N PRO A 38 -9.56 -0.17 13.32
CA PRO A 38 -9.18 -0.97 14.49
C PRO A 38 -8.65 -2.36 14.12
N ASP A 39 -9.29 -2.95 13.13
CA ASP A 39 -9.02 -4.27 12.59
C ASP A 39 -7.68 -4.33 11.84
N LEU A 40 -7.37 -3.27 11.10
CA LEU A 40 -6.09 -3.10 10.40
C LEU A 40 -4.97 -2.73 11.37
N CYS A 41 -5.26 -2.01 12.46
CA CYS A 41 -4.26 -1.68 13.48
C CYS A 41 -3.65 -2.93 14.11
N VAL A 42 -4.43 -3.99 14.33
CA VAL A 42 -3.93 -5.27 14.84
C VAL A 42 -2.91 -5.87 13.86
N ASP A 43 -3.21 -5.86 12.57
CA ASP A 43 -2.31 -6.36 11.53
C ASP A 43 -1.02 -5.53 11.46
N LEU A 44 -1.13 -4.20 11.49
CA LEU A 44 0.02 -3.29 11.48
C LEU A 44 0.94 -3.48 12.69
N LEU A 45 0.36 -3.70 13.88
CA LEU A 45 1.14 -4.01 15.08
C LEU A 45 1.90 -5.34 14.94
N ASN A 46 1.26 -6.37 14.38
CA ASN A 46 1.91 -7.66 14.13
C ASN A 46 3.06 -7.55 13.11
N GLU A 47 2.98 -6.59 12.18
CA GLU A 47 4.01 -6.29 11.19
C GLU A 47 5.09 -5.30 11.70
N GLY A 48 4.99 -4.85 12.95
CA GLY A 48 5.94 -3.90 13.56
C GLY A 48 5.81 -2.47 13.01
N THR A 49 4.66 -2.13 12.43
CA THR A 49 4.35 -0.77 11.94
C THR A 49 3.52 -0.03 12.98
N ALA A 50 3.93 1.19 13.34
CA ALA A 50 3.21 2.02 14.32
C ALA A 50 1.88 2.54 13.74
N PRO A 51 0.70 2.07 14.22
CA PRO A 51 -0.58 2.44 13.62
C PRO A 51 -0.94 3.91 13.81
N LEU A 52 -0.47 4.52 14.91
CA LEU A 52 -0.72 5.95 15.21
C LEU A 52 -0.05 6.90 14.21
N ALA A 53 0.95 6.43 13.46
CA ALA A 53 1.62 7.19 12.41
C ALA A 53 1.07 6.86 11.02
N CYS A 54 -0.07 6.15 10.94
CA CYS A 54 -0.72 5.76 9.70
C CYS A 54 -2.02 6.55 9.45
N ALA A 55 -2.40 6.64 8.18
CA ALA A 55 -3.64 7.26 7.73
C ALA A 55 -4.19 6.55 6.49
N PHE A 56 -5.50 6.61 6.28
CA PHE A 56 -6.11 6.27 4.99
C PHE A 56 -6.26 7.51 4.12
N LEU A 57 -5.90 7.41 2.85
CA LEU A 57 -6.25 8.39 1.82
C LEU A 57 -7.40 7.80 1.00
N ILE A 58 -8.56 8.43 1.09
CA ILE A 58 -9.75 8.09 0.32
C ILE A 58 -9.71 8.88 -0.98
N CYS A 59 -9.63 8.17 -2.11
CA CYS A 59 -9.56 8.77 -3.44
C CYS A 59 -10.79 8.42 -4.27
N GLY A 60 -11.18 9.34 -5.16
CA GLY A 60 -12.20 9.09 -6.18
C GLY A 60 -11.70 8.21 -7.34
N ALA A 61 -12.59 7.86 -8.26
CA ALA A 61 -12.28 7.04 -9.43
C ALA A 61 -11.29 7.68 -10.41
N ASP A 62 -11.18 9.01 -10.37
CA ASP A 62 -10.21 9.82 -11.11
C ASP A 62 -8.83 9.87 -10.45
N GLY A 63 -8.68 9.25 -9.28
CA GLY A 63 -7.47 9.29 -8.48
C GLY A 63 -7.30 10.58 -7.68
N THR A 64 -8.33 11.44 -7.65
CA THR A 64 -8.31 12.66 -6.83
C THR A 64 -8.44 12.28 -5.36
N GLU A 65 -7.52 12.78 -4.53
CA GLU A 65 -7.60 12.65 -3.08
C GLU A 65 -8.77 13.48 -2.56
N LEU A 66 -9.74 12.81 -1.93
CA LEU A 66 -10.95 13.45 -1.41
C LEU A 66 -10.82 13.72 0.09
N ILE A 67 -10.36 12.73 0.86
CA ILE A 67 -10.27 12.79 2.32
C ILE A 67 -9.05 12.02 2.81
N GLU A 68 -8.35 12.56 3.81
CA GLU A 68 -7.39 11.83 4.64
C GLU A 68 -8.03 11.50 6.00
N VAL A 69 -7.89 10.24 6.44
CA VAL A 69 -8.42 9.72 7.71
C VAL A 69 -7.25 9.21 8.56
N PRO A 70 -6.73 10.03 9.49
CA PRO A 70 -5.63 9.62 10.35
C PRO A 70 -6.11 8.64 11.43
N PHE A 71 -5.28 7.65 11.77
CA PHE A 71 -5.70 6.55 12.66
C PHE A 71 -5.77 6.98 14.14
N ASN A 72 -5.00 8.01 14.52
CA ASN A 72 -5.00 8.53 15.88
C ASN A 72 -6.38 9.05 16.31
N GLU A 73 -7.14 9.68 15.42
CA GLU A 73 -8.50 10.18 15.70
C GLU A 73 -9.46 9.05 16.11
N GLN A 74 -9.29 7.85 15.54
CA GLN A 74 -10.15 6.70 15.83
C GLN A 74 -9.68 5.89 17.04
N LEU A 75 -8.39 5.98 17.39
CA LEU A 75 -7.80 5.22 18.50
C LEU A 75 -7.85 5.95 19.85
N HIS A 76 -8.04 7.28 19.86
CA HIS A 76 -8.18 8.06 21.09
C HIS A 76 -9.59 7.98 21.72
N ASP A 77 -10.62 7.61 20.96
CA ASP A 77 -12.00 7.43 21.44
C ASP A 77 -12.20 6.03 22.05
N GLY A 78 -11.56 5.76 23.19
CA GLY A 78 -11.72 4.52 23.98
C GLY A 78 -13.14 4.26 24.54
N ARG A 79 -14.16 4.96 24.06
CA ARG A 79 -15.55 4.81 24.48
C ARG A 79 -16.51 5.33 23.39
N ARG A 80 -17.09 4.44 22.58
CA ARG A 80 -18.40 4.71 21.96
C ARG A 80 -19.36 3.52 22.10
N PRO A 81 -20.51 3.71 22.79
CA PRO A 81 -21.59 2.75 22.79
C PRO A 81 -22.34 2.86 21.44
N GLY A 82 -22.52 1.73 20.76
CA GLY A 82 -23.33 1.68 19.53
C GLY A 82 -22.56 1.42 18.23
N ARG A 83 -21.49 0.62 18.26
CA ARG A 83 -20.96 -0.01 17.03
C ARG A 83 -22.00 -1.04 16.58
N PRO A 84 -22.74 -0.85 15.46
CA PRO A 84 -23.46 -1.96 14.87
C PRO A 84 -22.42 -3.00 14.46
N ASP A 85 -22.68 -4.26 14.79
CA ASP A 85 -21.78 -5.35 14.39
C ASP A 85 -21.60 -5.30 12.86
N PRO A 86 -20.36 -5.33 12.37
CA PRO A 86 -20.11 -5.39 10.94
C PRO A 86 -20.79 -6.64 10.36
N VAL A 87 -21.51 -6.48 9.24
CA VAL A 87 -22.23 -7.61 8.64
C VAL A 87 -21.23 -8.65 8.10
N PRO A 88 -21.55 -9.95 8.13
CA PRO A 88 -20.62 -11.03 7.79
C PRO A 88 -19.96 -10.90 6.41
N GLU A 89 -20.68 -10.34 5.43
CA GLU A 89 -20.19 -10.10 4.07
C GLU A 89 -19.05 -9.07 4.02
N GLN A 90 -19.12 -8.04 4.88
CA GLN A 90 -18.08 -7.03 5.01
C GLN A 90 -16.82 -7.61 5.67
N LEU A 91 -16.97 -8.51 6.65
CA LEU A 91 -15.84 -9.22 7.25
C LEU A 91 -15.13 -10.13 6.24
N ALA A 92 -15.90 -10.85 5.41
CA ALA A 92 -15.35 -11.72 4.39
C ALA A 92 -14.58 -10.93 3.33
N CYS A 93 -15.14 -9.82 2.86
CA CYS A 93 -14.46 -8.92 1.94
C CYS A 93 -13.14 -8.40 2.53
N LEU A 94 -13.16 -7.96 3.80
CA LEU A 94 -11.96 -7.48 4.50
C LEU A 94 -10.92 -8.59 4.71
N ALA A 95 -11.35 -9.81 5.00
CA ALA A 95 -10.47 -10.96 5.15
C ALA A 95 -9.80 -11.36 3.82
N GLU A 96 -10.52 -11.31 2.71
CA GLU A 96 -9.95 -11.58 1.38
C GLU A 96 -8.99 -10.46 0.95
N VAL A 97 -9.30 -9.20 1.25
CA VAL A 97 -8.39 -8.07 1.02
C VAL A 97 -7.11 -8.23 1.86
N ARG A 98 -7.20 -8.66 3.12
CA ARG A 98 -6.03 -8.97 3.98
C ARG A 98 -5.13 -10.04 3.34
N LYS A 99 -5.72 -11.14 2.86
CA LYS A 99 -4.97 -12.22 2.19
C LYS A 99 -4.30 -11.72 0.90
N GLY A 100 -5.03 -10.96 0.09
CA GLY A 100 -4.50 -10.37 -1.14
C GLY A 100 -3.31 -9.43 -0.88
N ARG A 101 -3.39 -8.57 0.16
CA ARG A 101 -2.29 -7.67 0.52
C ARG A 101 -1.03 -8.42 0.92
N ARG A 102 -1.15 -9.47 1.73
CA ARG A 102 0.00 -10.29 2.15
C ARG A 102 0.70 -10.93 0.95
N LEU A 103 -0.07 -11.50 0.02
CA LEU A 103 0.47 -12.11 -1.19
C LEU A 103 1.15 -11.09 -2.11
N VAL A 104 0.55 -9.91 -2.30
CA VAL A 104 1.12 -8.84 -3.14
C VAL A 104 2.41 -8.29 -2.52
N ALA A 105 2.49 -8.14 -1.20
CA ALA A 105 3.71 -7.71 -0.52
C ALA A 105 4.85 -8.72 -0.71
N GLU A 106 4.56 -10.01 -0.56
CA GLU A 106 5.51 -11.10 -0.78
C GLU A 106 6.01 -11.13 -2.23
N MET A 107 5.09 -11.01 -3.20
CA MET A 107 5.45 -11.00 -4.61
C MET A 107 6.29 -9.76 -5.00
N ARG A 108 6.00 -8.59 -4.41
CA ARG A 108 6.80 -7.38 -4.60
C ARG A 108 8.21 -7.52 -4.02
N ALA A 109 8.35 -8.16 -2.86
CA ALA A 109 9.65 -8.44 -2.26
C ALA A 109 10.50 -9.35 -3.17
N GLN A 110 9.90 -10.42 -3.70
CA GLN A 110 10.56 -11.31 -4.67
C GLN A 110 11.00 -10.57 -5.96
N ILE A 111 10.17 -9.68 -6.50
CA ILE A 111 10.53 -8.89 -7.69
C ILE A 111 11.69 -7.92 -7.38
N ALA A 112 11.69 -7.30 -6.20
CA ALA A 112 12.77 -6.41 -5.79
C ALA A 112 14.11 -7.16 -5.67
N GLU A 113 14.08 -8.35 -5.08
CA GLU A 113 15.25 -9.23 -4.94
C GLU A 113 15.78 -9.71 -6.30
N MET A 114 14.88 -10.18 -7.18
CA MET A 114 15.25 -10.57 -8.54
C MET A 114 15.87 -9.41 -9.33
N ARG A 115 15.34 -8.18 -9.17
CA ARG A 115 15.88 -6.99 -9.84
C ARG A 115 17.25 -6.60 -9.28
N ALA A 116 17.47 -6.73 -7.97
CA ALA A 116 18.77 -6.48 -7.35
C ALA A 116 19.83 -7.46 -7.87
N SER A 117 19.52 -8.76 -7.89
CA SER A 117 20.42 -9.79 -8.43
C SER A 117 20.74 -9.56 -9.91
N ALA A 118 19.74 -9.16 -10.72
CA ALA A 118 19.96 -8.82 -12.12
C ALA A 118 20.78 -7.53 -12.32
N ALA A 119 20.73 -6.57 -11.40
CA ALA A 119 21.57 -5.38 -11.42
C ALA A 119 23.02 -5.72 -11.10
N GLU A 120 23.25 -6.59 -10.11
CA GLU A 120 24.59 -7.11 -9.76
C GLU A 120 25.21 -7.89 -10.93
N MET A 121 24.43 -8.76 -11.58
CA MET A 121 24.89 -9.52 -12.74
C MET A 121 25.30 -8.61 -13.91
N ARG A 122 24.52 -7.55 -14.19
CA ARG A 122 24.87 -6.55 -15.21
C ARG A 122 26.11 -5.74 -14.82
N ALA A 123 26.26 -5.39 -13.54
CA ALA A 123 27.43 -4.66 -13.05
C ALA A 123 28.71 -5.50 -13.12
N ALA A 124 28.62 -6.81 -12.81
CA ALA A 124 29.73 -7.76 -12.95
C ALA A 124 30.12 -7.95 -14.43
N ALA A 125 29.15 -8.11 -15.33
CA ALA A 125 29.41 -8.24 -16.77
C ALA A 125 30.13 -7.01 -17.37
N ARG A 126 29.78 -5.79 -16.91
CA ARG A 126 30.46 -4.54 -17.31
C ARG A 126 31.92 -4.47 -16.87
N ARG A 127 32.31 -5.13 -15.78
CA ARG A 127 33.71 -5.16 -15.30
C ARG A 127 34.56 -6.17 -16.05
N VAL A 128 33.94 -7.22 -16.60
CA VAL A 128 34.65 -8.33 -17.26
C VAL A 128 34.90 -8.07 -18.75
N CYS A 129 34.15 -7.16 -19.39
CA CYS A 129 34.39 -6.75 -20.79
C CYS A 129 34.84 -5.28 -20.91
N PRO A 130 36.12 -4.95 -20.67
CA PRO A 130 36.71 -3.77 -21.28
C PRO A 130 36.96 -4.10 -22.76
N SER A 131 35.98 -3.86 -23.63
CA SER A 131 36.25 -3.87 -25.07
C SER A 131 37.12 -2.67 -25.40
N ILE A 132 38.39 -2.98 -25.62
CA ILE A 132 39.40 -2.23 -26.34
C ILE A 132 38.79 -1.73 -27.66
N GLU A 133 38.75 -0.41 -27.88
CA GLU A 133 39.02 0.21 -29.19
C GLU A 133 38.94 1.75 -29.13
N ALA A 134 40.10 2.39 -29.29
CA ALA A 134 40.28 3.60 -30.10
C ALA A 134 41.79 3.79 -30.33
N ALA A 135 42.38 2.88 -31.10
CA ALA A 135 43.67 3.09 -31.76
C ALA A 135 43.40 3.18 -33.27
N GLY A 136 43.64 4.33 -33.87
CA GLY A 136 43.70 4.46 -35.32
C GLY A 136 43.90 5.90 -35.80
N PRO A 137 44.79 6.16 -36.77
CA PRO A 137 45.71 7.31 -36.75
C PRO A 137 45.45 8.33 -37.88
N ALA A 138 46.13 9.49 -37.83
CA ALA A 138 46.78 10.18 -38.98
C ALA A 138 46.79 11.72 -38.83
N GLU A 139 47.97 12.29 -38.53
CA GLU A 139 48.56 13.52 -39.12
C GLU A 139 50.07 13.34 -38.85
N VAL A 140 51.01 13.29 -39.81
CA VAL A 140 51.32 14.14 -40.98
C VAL A 140 52.04 13.30 -42.04
#